data_AF-A0A1V8Y745-F1
#
_entry.id   AF-A0A1V8Y745-F1
#
_cell.length_a   1.000
_cell.length_b   1.000
_cell.length_c   1.000
_cell.angle_alpha   90.00
_cell.angle_beta   90.00
_cell.angle_gamma   90.00
#
_symmetry.space_group_name_H-M   'P 1'
#
loop_
_entity.id
_entity.type
_entity.pdbx_description
1 polymer ?
#
loop_
_entity_poly.entity_id
_entity_poly.type
_entity_poly.pdbx_seq_one_letter_code
_entity_poly.pdbx_strand_id
1 'polypeptide(L)'
;MKQYERYGYKRVTLLKSGIAKSFGVHRLVAIHFLEDEESDLVVNHIDGNKANNNAKNLEWCTQAQNVHHFTKKGRVVQSDINGNIVKVWNSALEAEKLGGFDNSAIIKCCRGKRPHHKNYIWEYEKIT
;
A
#
# COMPACT_ATOMS: atom_id res chain seq x y z
N MET A 1 -8.76 13.46 -26.38
CA MET A 1 -8.82 12.30 -25.45
C MET A 1 -9.07 12.84 -24.05
N LYS A 2 -10.10 12.37 -23.33
CA LYS A 2 -10.40 12.87 -21.97
C LYS A 2 -9.83 11.91 -20.93
N GLN A 3 -9.04 12.43 -20.00
CA GLN A 3 -8.57 11.69 -18.83
C GLN A 3 -9.65 11.71 -17.74
N TYR A 4 -9.76 10.63 -16.97
CA TYR A 4 -10.61 10.53 -15.79
C TYR A 4 -9.92 9.73 -14.68
N GLU A 5 -10.50 9.70 -13.49
CA GLU A 5 -9.95 9.05 -12.31
C GLU A 5 -10.85 7.91 -11.83
N ARG A 6 -10.24 6.80 -11.37
CA ARG A 6 -10.95 5.65 -10.78
C ARG A 6 -10.06 5.01 -9.70
N TYR A 7 -10.54 4.97 -8.46
CA TYR A 7 -9.84 4.39 -7.30
C TYR A 7 -8.44 4.98 -7.03
N GLY A 8 -8.26 6.27 -7.32
CA GLY A 8 -7.02 7.03 -7.23
C GLY A 8 -6.16 6.97 -8.50
N TYR A 9 -6.50 6.15 -9.49
CA TYR A 9 -5.70 5.97 -10.71
C TYR A 9 -6.22 6.80 -11.87
N LYS A 10 -5.33 7.55 -12.51
CA LYS A 10 -5.61 8.25 -13.78
C LYS A 10 -5.79 7.23 -14.92
N ARG A 11 -6.81 7.45 -15.76
CA ARG A 11 -7.19 6.58 -16.87
C ARG A 11 -7.54 7.38 -18.11
N VAL A 12 -7.36 6.74 -19.27
CA VAL A 12 -7.75 7.27 -20.59
C VAL A 12 -8.47 6.18 -21.38
N THR A 13 -9.35 6.57 -22.29
CA THR A 13 -9.98 5.66 -23.24
C THR A 13 -9.41 5.91 -24.63
N LEU A 14 -8.90 4.83 -25.25
CA LEU A 14 -8.39 4.82 -26.61
C LEU A 14 -9.42 4.14 -27.52
N LEU A 15 -9.66 4.71 -28.70
CA LEU A 15 -10.57 4.18 -29.71
C LEU A 15 -9.74 3.69 -30.89
N LYS A 16 -9.94 2.42 -31.30
CA LYS A 16 -9.33 1.86 -32.51
C LYS A 16 -10.38 1.02 -33.24
N SER A 17 -10.61 1.32 -34.52
CA SER A 17 -11.58 0.60 -35.37
C SER A 17 -12.98 0.49 -34.75
N GLY A 18 -13.48 1.57 -34.14
CA GLY A 18 -14.79 1.60 -33.47
C GLY A 18 -14.82 0.95 -32.08
N ILE A 19 -13.73 0.30 -31.65
CA ILE A 19 -13.65 -0.36 -30.35
C ILE A 19 -12.95 0.56 -29.34
N ALA A 20 -13.67 0.94 -28.29
CA ALA A 20 -13.14 1.74 -27.19
C ALA A 20 -12.60 0.84 -26.07
N LYS A 21 -11.38 1.08 -25.61
CA LYS A 21 -10.78 0.39 -24.47
C LYS A 21 -10.13 1.38 -23.50
N SER A 22 -10.35 1.17 -22.21
CA SER A 22 -9.82 2.05 -21.16
C SER A 22 -8.55 1.50 -20.55
N PHE A 23 -7.53 2.35 -20.43
CA PHE A 23 -6.21 2.01 -19.91
C PHE A 23 -5.87 2.87 -18.69
N GLY A 24 -5.04 2.33 -17.79
CA GLY A 24 -4.43 3.13 -16.74
C GLY A 24 -3.25 3.92 -17.30
N VAL A 25 -3.17 5.22 -16.99
CA VAL A 25 -2.09 6.08 -17.47
C VAL A 25 -0.72 5.56 -17.01
N HIS A 26 -0.60 5.15 -15.74
CA HIS A 26 0.61 4.52 -15.20
C HIS A 26 1.08 3.32 -16.02
N ARG A 27 0.17 2.47 -16.54
CA ARG A 27 0.56 1.30 -17.35
C ARG A 27 1.04 1.71 -18.74
N LEU A 28 0.37 2.67 -19.37
CA LEU A 28 0.80 3.18 -20.67
C LEU A 28 2.19 3.82 -20.58
N VAL A 29 2.48 4.54 -19.48
CA VAL A 29 3.80 5.10 -19.22
C VAL A 29 4.80 3.97 -18.96
N ALA A 30 4.50 3.02 -18.07
CA ALA A 30 5.40 1.92 -17.73
C ALA A 30 5.82 1.10 -18.96
N ILE A 31 4.86 0.63 -19.76
CA ILE A 31 5.10 -0.18 -20.95
C ILE A 31 5.99 0.54 -21.98
N HIS A 32 5.97 1.87 -22.03
CA HIS A 32 6.73 2.62 -23.02
C HIS A 32 8.10 3.12 -22.53
N PHE A 33 8.24 3.40 -21.23
CA PHE A 33 9.40 4.10 -20.68
C PHE A 33 10.24 3.28 -19.69
N LEU A 34 9.76 2.12 -19.24
CA LEU A 34 10.53 1.21 -18.37
C LEU A 34 11.04 0.05 -19.22
N GLU A 35 12.27 -0.36 -18.95
CA GLU A 35 12.84 -1.59 -19.49
C GLU A 35 12.18 -2.81 -18.80
N ASP A 36 12.20 -3.96 -19.47
CA ASP A 36 11.68 -5.25 -19.00
C ASP A 36 10.16 -5.33 -18.70
N GLU A 37 9.40 -5.76 -19.71
CA GLU A 37 8.00 -6.21 -19.52
C GLU A 37 7.97 -7.73 -19.33
N GLU A 38 7.93 -8.19 -18.09
CA GLU A 38 7.55 -9.56 -17.77
C GLU A 38 6.03 -9.65 -17.61
N SER A 39 5.39 -10.67 -18.21
CA SER A 39 3.92 -10.78 -18.31
C SER A 39 3.19 -10.79 -16.97
N ASP A 40 3.90 -11.15 -15.90
CA ASP A 40 3.33 -11.42 -14.58
C ASP A 40 3.54 -10.25 -13.59
N LEU A 41 4.21 -9.17 -14.02
CA LEU A 41 4.50 -8.01 -13.19
C LEU A 41 3.36 -6.97 -13.20
N VAL A 42 3.29 -6.21 -12.12
CA VAL A 42 2.37 -5.08 -11.94
C VAL A 42 3.17 -3.80 -11.73
N VAL A 43 2.61 -2.68 -12.18
CA VAL A 43 3.20 -1.37 -11.97
C VAL A 43 2.95 -0.91 -10.54
N ASN A 44 4.03 -0.61 -9.81
CA ASN A 44 4.01 0.05 -8.51
C ASN A 44 4.34 1.55 -8.65
N HIS A 45 3.77 2.36 -7.76
CA HIS A 45 4.10 3.78 -7.58
C HIS A 45 5.03 3.89 -6.37
N ILE A 46 6.31 4.21 -6.59
CA ILE A 46 7.36 4.17 -5.56
C ILE A 46 7.03 5.11 -4.39
N ASP A 47 6.51 6.30 -4.66
CA ASP A 47 6.08 7.27 -3.64
C ASP A 47 4.69 6.96 -3.02
N GLY A 48 4.02 5.91 -3.48
CA GLY A 48 2.67 5.54 -3.08
C GLY A 48 1.55 6.47 -3.58
N ASN A 49 1.89 7.49 -4.36
CA ASN A 49 0.93 8.43 -4.94
C ASN A 49 0.51 8.00 -6.35
N LYS A 50 -0.67 7.40 -6.45
CA LYS A 50 -1.28 6.90 -7.70
C LYS A 50 -1.48 7.96 -8.79
N ALA A 51 -1.42 9.25 -8.46
CA ALA A 51 -1.53 10.35 -9.41
C ALA A 51 -0.18 10.77 -10.04
N ASN A 52 0.95 10.39 -9.43
CA ASN A 52 2.30 10.67 -9.91
C ASN A 52 2.75 9.60 -10.91
N ASN A 53 2.41 9.79 -12.19
CA ASN A 53 2.75 8.86 -13.26
C ASN A 53 4.06 9.21 -13.98
N ASN A 54 5.01 9.89 -13.31
CA ASN A 54 6.34 10.07 -13.88
C ASN A 54 7.01 8.69 -14.02
N ALA A 55 7.62 8.38 -15.16
CA ALA A 55 8.27 7.08 -15.37
C ALA A 55 9.29 6.74 -14.27
N LYS A 56 10.02 7.74 -13.75
CA LYS A 56 10.98 7.57 -12.64
C LYS A 56 10.33 7.23 -11.28
N ASN A 57 9.02 7.42 -11.17
CA ASN A 57 8.22 7.05 -9.98
C ASN A 57 7.51 5.70 -10.14
N LEU A 58 7.70 5.03 -11.27
CA LEU A 58 7.07 3.75 -11.56
C LEU A 58 8.14 2.66 -11.57
N GLU A 59 7.75 1.46 -11.14
CA GLU A 59 8.57 0.26 -11.27
C GLU A 59 7.68 -0.95 -11.58
N TRP A 60 8.24 -1.94 -12.26
CA TRP A 60 7.63 -3.26 -12.33
C TRP A 60 7.94 -4.04 -11.05
N CYS A 61 6.92 -4.66 -10.47
CA CYS A 61 7.09 -5.51 -9.31
C CYS A 61 6.11 -6.68 -9.34
N THR A 62 6.40 -7.75 -8.59
CA THR A 62 5.44 -8.83 -8.38
C THR A 62 4.26 -8.34 -7.54
N GLN A 63 3.11 -8.99 -7.66
CA GLN A 63 1.96 -8.68 -6.81
C GLN A 63 2.28 -8.77 -5.31
N ALA A 64 3.12 -9.74 -4.90
CA ALA A 64 3.56 -9.90 -3.52
C ALA A 64 4.39 -8.71 -3.04
N GLN A 65 5.33 -8.22 -3.85
CA GLN A 65 6.11 -7.02 -3.54
C GLN A 65 5.22 -5.78 -3.46
N ASN A 66 4.27 -5.61 -4.39
CA ASN A 66 3.34 -4.48 -4.37
C ASN A 66 2.52 -4.44 -3.07
N VAL A 67 1.98 -5.58 -2.64
CA VAL A 67 1.24 -5.68 -1.37
C VAL A 67 2.14 -5.33 -0.18
N HIS A 68 3.39 -5.79 -0.19
CA HIS A 68 4.34 -5.58 0.91
C HIS A 68 4.85 -4.14 1.00
N HIS A 69 4.96 -3.44 -0.12
CA HIS A 69 5.45 -2.06 -0.17
C HIS A 69 4.55 -1.11 0.63
N PHE A 70 3.24 -1.38 0.67
CA PHE A 70 2.25 -0.57 1.39
C PHE A 70 1.97 -1.04 2.83
N THR A 71 2.50 -2.18 3.25
CA THR A 71 2.56 -2.52 4.68
C THR A 71 3.71 -1.78 5.32
N LYS A 72 3.45 -0.58 5.85
CA LYS A 72 4.38 0.15 6.72
C LYS A 72 4.95 -0.81 7.77
N LYS A 73 6.22 -1.19 7.61
CA LYS A 73 7.02 -1.91 8.60
C LYS A 73 7.51 -0.89 9.62
N GLY A 74 6.63 -0.47 10.50
CA GLY A 74 7.02 0.26 11.71
C GLY A 74 6.98 -0.68 12.90
N ARG A 75 7.84 -0.44 13.89
CA ARG A 75 7.63 -1.01 15.23
C ARG A 75 6.24 -0.59 15.71
N VAL A 76 5.54 -1.49 16.38
CA VAL A 76 4.22 -1.20 16.94
C VAL A 76 4.29 -1.23 18.45
N VAL A 77 3.70 -0.21 19.07
CA VAL A 77 3.61 -0.09 20.52
C VAL A 77 2.25 -0.63 20.95
N GLN A 78 2.27 -1.60 21.85
CA GLN A 78 1.10 -2.11 22.55
C GLN A 78 1.01 -1.41 23.90
N SER A 79 -0.08 -0.71 24.14
CA SER A 79 -0.37 -0.07 25.42
C SER A 79 -1.66 -0.60 26.02
N ASP A 80 -1.78 -0.57 27.35
CA ASP A 80 -3.06 -0.81 28.02
C ASP A 80 -4.06 0.32 27.71
N ILE A 81 -5.30 0.17 28.18
CA ILE A 81 -6.35 1.18 27.97
C ILE A 81 -6.07 2.53 28.66
N ASN A 82 -5.14 2.56 29.62
CA ASN A 82 -4.72 3.76 30.33
C ASN A 82 -3.53 4.45 29.65
N GLY A 83 -3.02 3.88 28.56
CA GLY A 83 -1.88 4.40 27.81
C GLY A 83 -0.51 3.93 28.30
N ASN A 84 -0.44 3.03 29.28
CA ASN A 84 0.84 2.48 29.73
C ASN A 84 1.38 1.49 28.71
N ILE A 85 2.65 1.65 28.32
CA ILE A 85 3.30 0.76 27.37
C ILE A 85 3.46 -0.64 28.00
N VAL A 86 2.89 -1.64 27.35
CA VAL A 86 3.00 -3.05 27.72
C VAL A 86 4.18 -3.68 26.99
N LYS A 87 4.30 -3.44 25.68
CA LYS A 87 5.38 -4.00 24.86
C LYS A 87 5.55 -3.24 23.54
N VAL A 88 6.80 -3.14 23.08
CA VAL A 88 7.12 -2.71 21.71
C VAL A 88 7.50 -3.94 20.88
N TRP A 89 6.87 -4.07 19.71
CA TRP A 89 7.11 -5.14 18.76
C TRP A 89 7.83 -4.60 17.54
N ASN A 90 8.73 -5.39 16.96
CA ASN A 90 9.44 -5.05 15.73
C ASN A 90 8.48 -4.83 14.55
N SER A 91 7.30 -5.47 14.58
CA SER A 91 6.20 -5.22 13.63
C SER A 91 4.87 -5.78 14.13
N ALA A 92 3.76 -5.38 13.49
CA ALA A 92 2.45 -6.01 13.71
C ALA A 92 2.45 -7.52 13.39
N LEU A 93 3.30 -7.96 12.45
CA LEU A 93 3.46 -9.37 12.08
C LEU A 93 4.15 -10.17 13.18
N GLU A 94 5.12 -9.57 13.87
CA GLU A 94 5.75 -10.20 15.02
C GLU A 94 4.76 -10.35 16.18
N ALA A 95 3.93 -9.34 16.44
CA ALA A 95 2.87 -9.41 17.43
C ALA A 95 1.84 -10.51 17.11
N GLU A 96 1.54 -10.75 15.83
CA GLU A 96 0.74 -11.89 15.40
C GLU A 96 1.45 -13.23 15.69
N LYS A 97 2.66 -13.41 15.15
CA LYS A 97 3.40 -14.67 15.21
C LYS A 97 3.76 -15.09 16.64
N LEU A 98 4.12 -14.14 17.50
CA LEU A 98 4.64 -14.40 18.84
C LEU A 98 3.64 -14.05 19.96
N GLY A 99 2.69 -13.15 19.69
CA GLY A 99 1.74 -12.64 20.68
C GLY A 99 0.31 -13.12 20.49
N GLY A 100 0.00 -13.85 19.41
CA GLY A 100 -1.35 -14.33 19.12
C GLY A 100 -2.35 -13.20 18.85
N PHE A 101 -1.87 -12.05 18.39
CA PHE A 101 -2.72 -10.94 17.95
C PHE A 101 -3.09 -11.07 16.47
N ASP A 102 -4.03 -10.25 16.01
CA ASP A 102 -4.41 -10.21 14.59
C ASP A 102 -3.70 -9.02 13.95
N ASN A 103 -2.85 -9.29 12.97
CA ASN A 103 -2.05 -8.26 12.29
C ASN A 103 -2.94 -7.18 11.67
N SER A 104 -4.04 -7.59 11.04
CA SER A 104 -5.00 -6.69 10.41
C SER A 104 -5.68 -5.76 11.42
N ALA A 105 -6.06 -6.26 12.58
CA ALA A 105 -6.64 -5.49 13.66
C ALA A 105 -5.65 -4.50 14.27
N ILE A 106 -4.38 -4.92 14.47
CA ILE A 106 -3.31 -4.02 14.93
C ILE A 106 -3.14 -2.87 13.94
N ILE A 107 -3.00 -3.17 12.64
CA ILE A 107 -2.84 -2.13 11.60
C ILE A 107 -4.05 -1.19 11.56
N LYS A 108 -5.28 -1.69 11.72
CA LYS A 108 -6.48 -0.85 11.82
C LYS A 108 -6.43 0.07 13.02
N CYS A 109 -5.91 -0.38 14.16
CA CYS A 109 -5.70 0.45 15.35
C CYS A 109 -4.65 1.53 15.10
N CYS A 110 -3.46 1.17 14.60
CA CYS A 110 -2.38 2.12 14.30
C CYS A 110 -2.78 3.20 13.26
N ARG A 111 -3.81 2.92 12.43
CA ARG A 111 -4.38 3.86 11.43
C ARG A 111 -5.56 4.67 11.96
N GLY A 112 -5.92 4.55 13.23
CA GLY A 112 -7.08 5.21 13.83
C GLY A 112 -8.44 4.72 13.32
N LYS A 113 -8.50 3.57 12.63
CA LYS A 113 -9.75 2.96 12.12
C LYS A 113 -10.44 2.05 13.14
N ARG A 114 -9.74 1.74 14.23
CA ARG A 114 -10.25 0.93 15.34
C ARG A 114 -9.64 1.50 16.64
N PRO A 115 -10.40 1.63 17.73
CA PRO A 115 -9.86 2.23 18.96
C PRO A 115 -8.90 1.29 19.71
N HIS A 116 -9.20 -0.01 19.75
CA HIS A 116 -8.40 -1.01 20.46
C HIS A 116 -8.57 -2.41 19.85
N HIS A 117 -7.62 -3.31 20.13
CA HIS A 117 -7.67 -4.73 19.79
C HIS A 117 -7.25 -5.58 20.99
N LYS A 118 -8.09 -6.58 21.35
CA LYS A 118 -7.92 -7.41 22.56
C LYS A 118 -7.60 -6.59 23.82
N ASN A 119 -8.34 -5.49 24.02
CA ASN A 119 -8.19 -4.55 25.15
C ASN A 119 -6.82 -3.81 25.22
N TYR A 120 -6.10 -3.73 24.11
CA TYR A 120 -4.88 -2.92 23.99
C TYR A 120 -5.04 -1.83 22.92
N ILE A 121 -4.44 -0.68 23.18
CA ILE A 121 -4.23 0.40 22.22
C ILE A 121 -2.97 0.07 21.42
N TRP A 122 -3.01 0.32 20.11
CA TRP A 122 -1.88 0.04 19.22
C TRP A 122 -1.54 1.25 18.36
N GLU A 123 -0.27 1.64 18.40
CA GLU A 123 0.24 2.79 17.66
C GLU A 123 1.53 2.43 16.92
N TYR A 124 1.84 3.13 15.85
CA TYR A 124 3.19 3.07 15.28
C TYR A 124 4.14 3.82 16.20
N GLU A 125 5.29 3.23 16.48
CA GLU A 125 6.32 3.92 17.24
C GLU A 125 6.77 5.17 16.47
N LYS A 126 6.85 6.30 17.18
CA LYS A 126 7.35 7.55 16.62
C LYS A 126 8.87 7.44 16.51
N ILE A 127 9.39 7.62 15.31
CA ILE A 127 10.83 7.81 15.12
C ILE A 127 11.13 9.24 15.57
N THR A 128 11.82 9.38 16.70
CA THR A 128 12.39 10.65 17.19
C THR A 128 13.65 11.01 16.41
#